data_AF-A0A9D6DN42-F1
#
_entry.id   AF-A0A9D6DN42-F1
#
_cell.length_a   1.000
_cell.length_b   1.000
_cell.length_c   1.000
_cell.angle_alpha   90.00
_cell.angle_beta   90.00
_cell.angle_gamma   90.00
#
_symmetry.space_group_name_H-M   'P 1'
#
loop_
_entity.id
_entity.type
_entity.pdbx_description
1 polymer ?
#
loop_
_entity_poly.entity_id
_entity_poly.type
_entity_poly.pdbx_seq_one_letter_code
_entity_poly.pdbx_strand_id
1 'polypeptide(L)'
;MLKLLELLEECSRGSHDLSRLLEIHCLAPGVSTVARWCERCGSAVVDVDYDGRTNPGQVMKMRSSEFLKRAIAAIHRQLLGELLTTLRADRANRLFGKGYGEAKLILAAQGGAPISEALAAKVRFLATVVRHLEGGYDNEGVNAWFERPRVQLGGRSPVQVLTESWDPAGKDAQSVLELARSLSSSPAT
;
A
#
# COMPACT_ATOMS: atom_id res chain seq x y z
N MET A 1 8.10 4.27 -6.97
CA MET A 1 6.71 4.49 -6.53
C MET A 1 6.31 3.62 -5.34
N LEU A 2 6.49 2.30 -5.36
CA LEU A 2 6.12 1.44 -4.22
C LEU A 2 6.88 1.71 -2.91
N LYS A 3 8.18 2.00 -2.97
CA LYS A 3 8.97 2.41 -1.78
C LYS A 3 8.43 3.69 -1.13
N LEU A 4 7.86 4.61 -1.93
CA LEU A 4 7.22 5.82 -1.44
C LEU A 4 5.89 5.48 -0.75
N LEU A 5 5.10 4.54 -1.29
CA LEU A 5 3.87 4.04 -0.67
C LEU A 5 4.10 3.34 0.66
N GLU A 6 5.09 2.45 0.74
CA GLU A 6 5.45 1.77 1.99
C GLU A 6 5.82 2.77 3.09
N LEU A 7 6.68 3.74 2.77
CA LEU A 7 7.03 4.85 3.65
C LEU A 7 5.80 5.66 4.09
N LEU A 8 4.84 5.88 3.19
CA LEU A 8 3.61 6.62 3.47
C LEU A 8 2.52 5.79 4.20
N GLU A 9 2.61 4.46 4.26
CA GLU A 9 1.61 3.59 4.91
C GLU A 9 1.95 3.18 6.33
N GLU A 10 3.23 2.95 6.65
CA GLU A 10 3.73 2.81 8.04
C GLU A 10 3.27 3.99 8.92
N CYS A 11 3.10 5.11 8.25
CA CYS A 11 2.61 6.39 8.70
C CYS A 11 1.12 6.40 9.14
N SER A 12 0.31 5.41 8.77
CA SER A 12 -1.12 5.34 9.15
C SER A 12 -1.38 4.60 10.48
N ARG A 13 -0.39 3.87 11.01
CA ARG A 13 -0.55 2.93 12.14
C ARG A 13 -0.27 3.52 13.54
N GLY A 14 0.08 4.81 13.63
CA GLY A 14 -0.04 5.58 14.88
C GLY A 14 1.02 5.34 15.98
N SER A 15 2.21 4.83 15.67
CA SER A 15 3.35 4.88 16.61
C SER A 15 4.63 5.27 15.87
N HIS A 16 5.00 6.54 16.00
CA HIS A 16 6.22 7.08 15.41
C HIS A 16 7.02 7.83 16.45
N ASP A 17 8.33 7.87 16.25
CA ASP A 17 9.16 8.92 16.84
C ASP A 17 8.71 10.27 16.28
N LEU A 18 8.39 11.19 17.17
CA LEU A 18 7.92 12.53 16.83
C LEU A 18 8.98 13.56 17.19
N SER A 19 9.32 14.38 16.22
CA SER A 19 10.16 15.56 16.42
C SER A 19 9.32 16.64 17.11
N ARG A 20 9.84 17.18 18.22
CA ARG A 20 9.22 18.33 18.90
C ARG A 20 9.45 19.58 18.04
N LEU A 21 8.37 20.26 17.67
CA LEU A 21 8.44 21.50 16.89
C LEU A 21 8.35 22.74 17.75
N LEU A 22 7.46 22.70 18.74
CA LEU A 22 7.18 23.83 19.60
C LEU A 22 6.79 23.33 20.97
N GLU A 23 7.24 24.05 22.00
CA GLU A 23 6.84 23.86 23.38
C GLU A 23 6.50 25.23 23.96
N ILE A 24 5.32 25.34 24.54
CA ILE A 24 4.84 26.54 25.22
C ILE A 24 4.55 26.15 26.66
N HIS A 25 5.31 26.71 27.60
CA HIS A 25 5.06 26.50 29.02
C HIS A 25 3.81 27.25 29.45
N CYS A 26 2.91 26.53 30.13
CA CYS A 26 1.72 27.11 30.73
C CYS A 26 2.06 27.79 32.05
N LEU A 27 1.12 28.58 32.59
CA LEU A 27 1.27 29.23 33.90
C LEU A 27 1.38 28.23 35.07
N ALA A 28 0.98 26.97 34.86
CA ALA A 28 1.12 25.91 35.85
C ALA A 28 2.52 25.27 35.75
N PRO A 29 3.26 25.12 36.88
CA PRO A 29 4.56 24.46 36.89
C PRO A 29 4.47 23.05 36.30
N GLY A 30 5.42 22.72 35.43
CA GLY A 30 5.54 21.39 34.84
C GLY A 30 4.53 21.06 33.72
N VAL A 31 3.70 22.03 33.32
CA VAL A 31 2.71 21.84 32.24
C VAL A 31 3.15 22.61 31.00
N SER A 32 3.24 21.93 29.86
CA SER A 32 3.52 22.57 28.57
C SER A 32 2.55 22.09 27.48
N THR A 33 2.21 22.98 26.56
CA THR A 33 1.56 22.60 25.30
C THR A 33 2.67 22.32 24.29
N VAL A 34 2.69 21.10 23.75
CA VAL A 34 3.75 20.63 22.86
C VAL A 34 3.17 20.26 21.50
N ALA A 35 3.66 20.91 20.45
CA ALA A 35 3.42 20.50 19.08
C ALA A 35 4.54 19.55 18.63
N ARG A 36 4.16 18.38 18.15
CA ARG A 36 5.08 17.36 17.63
C ARG A 36 4.67 16.94 16.23
N TRP A 37 5.65 16.68 15.38
CA TRP A 37 5.48 16.28 13.99
C TRP A 37 6.27 15.01 13.72
N CYS A 38 5.68 14.11 12.96
CA CYS A 38 6.41 12.98 12.40
C CYS A 38 6.96 13.35 11.01
N GLU A 39 8.28 13.46 10.91
CA GLU A 39 8.98 13.73 9.63
C GLU A 39 8.68 12.67 8.55
N ARG A 40 8.28 11.46 8.95
CA ARG A 40 7.87 10.40 8.01
C ARG A 40 6.43 10.58 7.55
N CYS A 41 5.50 10.79 8.48
CA CYS A 41 4.06 10.69 8.22
C CYS A 41 3.33 12.02 8.09
N GLY A 42 4.02 13.15 8.20
CA GLY A 42 3.38 14.48 8.13
C GLY A 42 2.33 14.75 9.20
N SER A 43 2.01 13.78 10.07
CA SER A 43 1.00 13.93 11.09
C SER A 43 1.56 14.79 12.20
N ALA A 44 0.70 15.68 12.68
CA ALA A 44 1.01 16.54 13.79
C ALA A 44 0.07 16.20 14.95
N VAL A 45 0.61 16.33 16.15
CA VAL A 45 -0.17 16.35 17.38
C VAL A 45 0.18 17.61 18.15
N VAL A 46 -0.85 18.26 18.64
CA VAL A 46 -0.71 19.29 19.67
C VAL A 46 -1.29 18.66 20.92
N ASP A 47 -0.46 18.46 21.93
CA ASP A 47 -0.85 17.79 23.17
C ASP A 47 -0.39 18.60 24.38
N VAL A 48 -0.91 18.26 25.56
CA VAL A 48 -0.41 18.78 26.84
C VAL A 48 0.58 17.77 27.42
N ASP A 49 1.77 18.22 27.75
CA ASP A 49 2.81 17.45 28.43
C ASP A 49 2.91 17.87 29.88
N TYR A 50 3.03 16.88 30.77
CA TYR A 50 3.25 17.06 32.20
C TYR A 50 4.62 16.48 32.55
N ASP A 51 5.63 17.34 32.73
CA ASP A 51 7.00 16.97 33.10
C ASP A 51 7.62 15.84 32.25
N GLY A 52 7.26 15.77 30.96
CA GLY A 52 7.75 14.75 30.02
C GLY A 52 7.14 13.36 30.22
N ARG A 53 6.04 13.24 30.97
CA ARG A 53 5.41 11.97 31.34
C ARG A 53 4.21 11.61 30.46
N THR A 54 3.74 12.51 29.61
CA THR A 54 2.59 12.26 28.74
C THR A 54 3.06 11.76 27.38
N ASN A 55 2.66 10.53 27.03
CA ASN A 55 2.98 9.99 25.71
C ASN A 55 2.24 10.82 24.63
N PRO A 56 2.92 11.23 23.54
CA PRO A 56 2.27 11.99 22.49
C PRO A 56 1.07 11.25 21.91
N GLY A 57 -0.08 11.91 21.79
CA GLY A 57 -1.27 11.28 21.23
C GLY A 57 -2.20 10.63 22.26
N GLN A 58 -1.82 10.65 23.54
CA GLN A 58 -2.55 10.02 24.64
C GLN A 58 -3.77 10.84 25.05
N VAL A 59 -3.65 12.17 25.14
CA VAL A 59 -4.76 13.07 25.52
C VAL A 59 -5.41 13.66 24.27
N MET A 60 -4.63 14.24 23.36
CA MET A 60 -5.10 14.66 22.03
C MET A 60 -4.67 13.69 20.94
N LYS A 61 -5.62 13.08 20.22
CA LYS A 61 -5.29 12.16 19.12
C LYS A 61 -4.52 12.87 18.01
N MET A 62 -3.48 12.19 17.48
CA MET A 62 -2.75 12.63 16.30
C MET A 62 -3.72 12.92 15.15
N ARG A 63 -3.56 14.07 14.48
CA ARG A 63 -4.32 14.39 13.28
C ARG A 63 -3.44 14.09 12.07
N SER A 64 -3.92 13.20 11.21
CA SER A 64 -3.28 12.91 9.93
C SER A 64 -3.27 14.17 9.07
N SER A 65 -2.18 14.44 8.34
CA SER A 65 -2.26 15.44 7.27
C SER A 65 -3.16 14.87 6.17
N GLU A 66 -4.33 15.48 5.96
CA GLU A 66 -5.23 15.11 4.86
C GLU A 66 -4.51 15.14 3.50
N PHE A 67 -3.45 15.95 3.40
CA PHE A 67 -2.52 15.95 2.28
C PHE A 67 -1.93 14.55 2.01
N LEU A 68 -1.41 13.85 3.02
CA LEU A 68 -0.79 12.54 2.80
C LEU A 68 -1.80 11.45 2.49
N LYS A 69 -2.97 11.47 3.13
CA LYS A 69 -4.09 10.58 2.74
C LYS A 69 -4.46 10.75 1.27
N ARG A 70 -4.55 12.01 0.81
CA ARG A 70 -4.84 12.34 -0.60
C ARG A 70 -3.70 11.90 -1.52
N ALA A 71 -2.45 12.10 -1.12
CA ALA A 71 -1.28 11.68 -1.88
C ALA A 71 -1.23 10.14 -2.04
N ILE A 72 -1.40 9.39 -0.95
CA ILE A 72 -1.47 7.92 -0.98
C ILE A 72 -2.59 7.45 -1.90
N ALA A 73 -3.79 8.02 -1.77
CA ALA A 73 -4.92 7.69 -2.64
C ALA A 73 -4.62 8.00 -4.11
N ALA A 74 -3.92 9.10 -4.41
CA ALA A 74 -3.50 9.45 -5.77
C ALA A 74 -2.49 8.43 -6.33
N ILE A 75 -1.50 8.01 -5.54
CA ILE A 75 -0.53 6.99 -5.96
C ILE A 75 -1.22 5.65 -6.21
N HIS A 76 -2.14 5.23 -5.35
CA HIS A 76 -2.93 4.01 -5.57
C HIS A 76 -3.75 4.07 -6.85
N ARG A 77 -4.31 5.22 -7.21
CA ARG A 77 -5.04 5.40 -8.48
C ARG A 77 -4.11 5.26 -9.68
N GLN A 78 -2.96 5.90 -9.62
CA GLN A 78 -1.96 5.80 -10.68
C GLN A 78 -1.52 4.35 -10.90
N LEU A 79 -1.15 3.65 -9.82
CA LEU A 79 -0.79 2.23 -9.87
C LEU A 79 -1.91 1.36 -10.42
N LEU A 80 -3.16 1.62 -10.01
CA LEU A 80 -4.31 0.89 -10.53
C LEU A 80 -4.46 1.11 -12.04
N GLY A 81 -4.30 2.34 -12.53
CA GLY A 81 -4.31 2.65 -13.96
C GLY A 81 -3.23 1.90 -14.73
N GLU A 82 -1.99 1.93 -14.25
CA GLU A 82 -0.85 1.20 -14.84
C GLU A 82 -1.12 -0.31 -14.89
N LEU A 83 -1.63 -0.89 -13.80
CA LEU A 83 -1.99 -2.31 -13.73
C LEU A 83 -3.10 -2.68 -14.74
N LEU A 84 -4.12 -1.83 -14.90
CA LEU A 84 -5.19 -2.07 -15.87
C LEU A 84 -4.67 -2.05 -17.31
N THR A 85 -3.67 -1.21 -17.60
CA THR A 85 -2.98 -1.20 -18.90
C THR A 85 -2.12 -2.45 -19.09
N THR A 86 -1.29 -2.81 -18.11
CA THR A 86 -0.34 -3.93 -18.23
C THR A 86 -1.06 -5.28 -18.24
N LEU A 87 -1.99 -5.52 -17.32
CA LEU A 87 -2.66 -6.83 -17.17
C LEU A 87 -3.82 -7.04 -18.15
N ARG A 88 -4.20 -6.01 -18.91
CA ARG A 88 -5.46 -5.91 -19.66
C ARG A 88 -6.68 -5.99 -18.74
N ALA A 89 -7.73 -5.26 -19.13
CA ALA A 89 -8.87 -5.02 -18.25
C ALA A 89 -9.72 -6.28 -17.97
N ASP A 90 -9.80 -7.20 -18.94
CA ASP A 90 -10.50 -8.48 -18.84
C ASP A 90 -9.89 -9.43 -17.80
N ARG A 91 -8.56 -9.40 -17.66
CA ARG A 91 -7.83 -10.23 -16.69
C ARG A 91 -7.71 -9.55 -15.33
N ALA A 92 -7.62 -8.23 -15.28
CA ALA A 92 -7.59 -7.49 -14.02
C ALA A 92 -8.79 -7.88 -13.13
N ASN A 93 -10.01 -7.96 -13.69
CA ASN A 93 -11.19 -8.40 -12.95
C ASN A 93 -11.00 -9.78 -12.28
N ARG A 94 -10.41 -10.74 -12.99
CA ARG A 94 -10.11 -12.08 -12.45
C ARG A 94 -9.07 -12.03 -11.33
N LEU A 95 -8.06 -11.18 -11.46
CA LEU A 95 -6.98 -11.04 -10.48
C LEU A 95 -7.38 -10.21 -9.25
N PHE A 96 -8.28 -9.24 -9.35
CA PHE A 96 -8.75 -8.48 -8.18
C PHE A 96 -9.80 -9.25 -7.37
N GLY A 97 -10.54 -10.15 -8.02
CA GLY A 97 -11.49 -11.06 -7.38
C GLY A 97 -12.91 -10.48 -7.30
N LYS A 98 -13.78 -11.17 -6.55
CA LYS A 98 -15.22 -10.86 -6.51
C LYS A 98 -15.47 -9.47 -5.91
N GLY A 99 -16.33 -8.70 -6.59
CA GLY A 99 -16.69 -7.33 -6.16
C GLY A 99 -15.84 -6.22 -6.78
N TYR A 100 -14.88 -6.57 -7.64
CA TYR A 100 -14.00 -5.64 -8.37
C TYR A 100 -14.18 -5.77 -9.89
N GLY A 101 -15.42 -5.63 -10.37
CA GLY A 101 -15.71 -5.59 -11.80
C GLY A 101 -14.92 -4.51 -12.53
N GLU A 102 -14.60 -4.75 -13.80
CA GLU A 102 -13.80 -3.87 -14.66
C GLU A 102 -14.24 -2.39 -14.59
N ALA A 103 -15.53 -2.12 -14.78
CA ALA A 103 -16.07 -0.76 -14.73
C ALA A 103 -15.81 -0.06 -13.38
N LYS A 104 -15.86 -0.80 -12.27
CA LYS A 104 -15.59 -0.27 -10.92
C LYS A 104 -14.11 0.04 -10.73
N LEU A 105 -13.23 -0.81 -11.25
CA LEU A 105 -11.79 -0.58 -11.22
C LEU A 105 -11.39 0.63 -12.06
N ILE A 106 -11.96 0.76 -13.26
CA ILE A 106 -11.77 1.92 -14.15
C ILE A 106 -12.25 3.20 -13.45
N LEU A 107 -13.46 3.20 -12.89
CA LEU A 107 -14.01 4.35 -12.17
C LEU A 107 -13.12 4.75 -10.97
N ALA A 108 -12.61 3.78 -10.22
CA ALA A 108 -11.70 4.02 -9.11
C ALA A 108 -10.36 4.61 -9.58
N ALA A 109 -9.77 4.08 -10.67
CA ALA A 109 -8.54 4.58 -11.26
C ALA A 109 -8.66 6.04 -11.74
N GLN A 110 -9.82 6.40 -12.29
CA GLN A 110 -10.16 7.76 -12.72
C GLN A 110 -10.52 8.71 -11.56
N GLY A 111 -10.60 8.19 -10.32
CA GLY A 111 -10.97 8.96 -9.14
C GLY A 111 -12.46 9.21 -8.95
N GLY A 112 -13.32 8.61 -9.80
CA GLY A 112 -14.77 8.64 -9.66
C GLY A 112 -15.31 7.76 -8.52
N ALA A 113 -14.46 6.92 -7.92
CA ALA A 113 -14.78 6.14 -6.73
C ALA A 113 -13.61 6.14 -5.73
N PRO A 114 -13.89 6.05 -4.41
CA PRO A 114 -12.84 5.91 -3.41
C PRO A 114 -12.13 4.55 -3.53
N ILE A 115 -10.82 4.56 -3.35
CA ILE A 115 -10.03 3.32 -3.20
C ILE A 115 -10.14 2.90 -1.74
N SER A 116 -10.81 1.77 -1.48
CA SER A 116 -10.86 1.15 -0.16
C SER A 116 -9.50 0.57 0.23
N GLU A 117 -9.23 0.39 1.53
CA GLU A 117 -7.98 -0.23 1.98
C GLU A 117 -7.78 -1.64 1.38
N ALA A 118 -8.86 -2.42 1.27
CA ALA A 118 -8.81 -3.74 0.65
C ALA A 118 -8.41 -3.69 -0.83
N LEU A 119 -8.91 -2.70 -1.60
CA LEU A 119 -8.50 -2.50 -2.99
C LEU A 119 -7.06 -2.01 -3.05
N ALA A 120 -6.69 -1.07 -2.20
CA ALA A 120 -5.34 -0.53 -2.12
C ALA A 120 -4.30 -1.63 -1.87
N ALA A 121 -4.56 -2.52 -0.91
CA ALA A 121 -3.69 -3.65 -0.60
C ALA A 121 -3.49 -4.60 -1.80
N LYS A 122 -4.57 -4.91 -2.54
CA LYS A 122 -4.49 -5.72 -3.77
C LYS A 122 -3.71 -5.01 -4.88
N VAL A 123 -3.91 -3.70 -5.05
CA VAL A 123 -3.15 -2.88 -6.02
C VAL A 123 -1.66 -2.92 -5.70
N ARG A 124 -1.27 -2.69 -4.44
CA ARG A 124 0.14 -2.75 -4.02
C ARG A 124 0.76 -4.11 -4.25
N PHE A 125 0.03 -5.17 -3.91
CA PHE A 125 0.47 -6.54 -4.13
C PHE A 125 0.74 -6.83 -5.61
N LEU A 126 -0.26 -6.59 -6.48
CA LEU A 126 -0.13 -6.87 -7.91
C LEU A 126 0.94 -6.01 -8.57
N ALA A 127 1.05 -4.72 -8.19
CA ALA A 127 2.12 -3.85 -8.67
C ALA A 127 3.51 -4.34 -8.26
N THR A 128 3.63 -4.98 -7.09
CA THR A 128 4.89 -5.61 -6.65
C THR A 128 5.23 -6.82 -7.52
N VAL A 129 4.26 -7.69 -7.77
CA VAL A 129 4.43 -8.86 -8.64
C VAL A 129 4.84 -8.43 -10.04
N VAL A 130 4.08 -7.52 -10.66
CA VAL A 130 4.37 -7.03 -12.02
C VAL A 130 5.77 -6.42 -12.11
N ARG A 131 6.17 -5.60 -11.12
CA ARG A 131 7.53 -5.01 -11.08
C ARG A 131 8.64 -6.06 -11.08
N HIS A 132 8.46 -7.20 -10.40
CA HIS A 132 9.44 -8.28 -10.45
C HIS A 132 9.52 -8.94 -11.83
N LEU A 133 8.40 -8.97 -12.57
CA LEU A 133 8.32 -9.58 -13.90
C LEU A 133 8.83 -8.65 -15.01
N GLU A 134 8.62 -7.34 -14.89
CA GLU A 134 9.07 -6.32 -15.87
C GLU A 134 10.60 -6.31 -16.06
N GLY A 135 11.36 -6.88 -15.13
CA GLY A 135 12.81 -7.07 -15.30
C GLY A 135 13.19 -8.07 -16.40
N GLY A 136 12.26 -8.91 -16.86
CA GLY A 136 12.52 -9.94 -17.88
C GLY A 136 11.36 -10.23 -18.85
N TYR A 137 10.25 -9.50 -18.72
CA TYR A 137 9.06 -9.67 -19.56
C TYR A 137 8.51 -8.32 -20.00
N ASP A 138 8.02 -8.27 -21.23
CA ASP A 138 7.13 -7.22 -21.69
C ASP A 138 5.69 -7.47 -21.19
N ASN A 139 4.76 -6.58 -21.56
CA ASN A 139 3.36 -6.71 -21.14
C ASN A 139 2.75 -8.05 -21.56
N GLU A 140 3.07 -8.58 -22.76
CA GLU A 140 2.55 -9.87 -23.20
C GLU A 140 3.11 -11.03 -22.38
N GLY A 141 4.41 -11.00 -22.08
CA GLY A 141 5.09 -11.96 -21.22
C GLY A 141 4.53 -11.96 -19.79
N VAL A 142 4.31 -10.78 -19.20
CA VAL A 142 3.66 -10.63 -17.88
C VAL A 142 2.27 -11.26 -17.91
N ASN A 143 1.49 -10.96 -18.94
CA ASN A 143 0.14 -11.50 -19.12
C ASN A 143 0.12 -13.03 -19.24
N ALA A 144 1.01 -13.59 -20.07
CA ALA A 144 1.16 -15.03 -20.21
C ALA A 144 1.65 -15.68 -18.91
N TRP A 145 2.49 -15.00 -18.14
CA TRP A 145 3.02 -15.51 -16.88
C TRP A 145 1.93 -15.82 -15.86
N PHE A 146 0.89 -14.96 -15.77
CA PHE A 146 -0.24 -15.16 -14.85
C PHE A 146 -1.17 -16.32 -15.24
N GLU A 147 -1.20 -16.71 -16.51
CA GLU A 147 -2.05 -17.80 -17.01
C GLU A 147 -1.34 -19.15 -17.01
N ARG A 148 0.00 -19.16 -17.00
CA ARG A 148 0.80 -20.40 -17.07
C ARG A 148 0.75 -21.16 -15.74
N PRO A 149 0.36 -22.45 -15.74
CA PRO A 149 0.50 -23.34 -14.59
C PRO A 149 1.93 -23.40 -14.06
N ARG A 150 2.07 -23.45 -12.72
CA ARG A 150 3.37 -23.49 -12.05
C ARG A 150 3.42 -24.65 -11.07
N VAL A 151 4.49 -25.44 -11.14
CA VAL A 151 4.71 -26.58 -10.22
C VAL A 151 4.79 -26.07 -8.78
N GLN A 152 5.43 -24.92 -8.56
CA GLN A 152 5.53 -24.23 -7.27
C GLN A 152 4.17 -23.83 -6.69
N LEU A 153 3.13 -23.76 -7.51
CA LEU A 153 1.76 -23.44 -7.12
C LEU A 153 0.84 -24.68 -7.16
N GLY A 154 1.41 -25.88 -7.13
CA GLY A 154 0.67 -27.15 -7.21
C GLY A 154 0.04 -27.40 -8.57
N GLY A 155 0.68 -26.94 -9.65
CA GLY A 155 0.17 -27.10 -11.02
C GLY A 155 -0.94 -26.12 -11.40
N ARG A 156 -1.24 -25.13 -10.55
CA ARG A 156 -2.18 -24.04 -10.85
C ARG A 156 -1.45 -22.83 -11.41
N SER A 157 -2.15 -22.00 -12.19
CA SER A 157 -1.63 -20.72 -12.63
C SER A 157 -1.80 -19.64 -11.56
N PRO A 158 -1.00 -18.56 -11.57
CA PRO A 158 -1.17 -17.44 -10.64
C PRO A 158 -2.61 -16.87 -10.60
N VAL A 159 -3.29 -16.77 -11.76
CA VAL A 159 -4.70 -16.31 -11.78
C VAL A 159 -5.66 -17.31 -11.12
N GLN A 160 -5.35 -18.61 -11.17
CA GLN A 160 -6.11 -19.66 -10.49
C GLN A 160 -5.79 -19.77 -8.99
N VAL A 161 -4.68 -19.21 -8.53
CA VAL A 161 -4.33 -19.14 -7.11
C VAL A 161 -4.92 -17.88 -6.48
N LEU A 162 -4.81 -16.75 -7.17
CA LEU A 162 -5.40 -15.46 -6.77
C LEU A 162 -6.90 -15.40 -7.09
N THR A 163 -7.67 -16.35 -6.55
CA THR A 163 -9.12 -16.52 -6.77
C THR A 163 -9.97 -15.52 -6.00
N GLU A 164 -11.28 -15.52 -6.24
CA GLU A 164 -12.29 -14.54 -5.81
C GLU A 164 -12.14 -13.86 -4.43
N SER A 165 -11.56 -14.52 -3.42
CA SER A 165 -11.43 -14.01 -2.04
C SER A 165 -9.98 -13.99 -1.50
N TRP A 166 -8.97 -13.95 -2.37
CA TRP A 166 -7.57 -13.96 -1.91
C TRP A 166 -7.21 -12.71 -1.08
N ASP A 167 -6.37 -12.93 -0.08
CA ASP A 167 -5.78 -11.91 0.79
C ASP A 167 -4.32 -11.68 0.40
N PRO A 168 -3.88 -10.44 0.12
CA PRO A 168 -2.47 -10.11 -0.08
C PRO A 168 -1.51 -10.62 1.00
N ALA A 169 -1.95 -10.70 2.26
CA ALA A 169 -1.14 -11.25 3.35
C ALA A 169 -1.23 -12.79 3.46
N GLY A 170 -2.12 -13.43 2.71
CA GLY A 170 -2.37 -14.86 2.74
C GLY A 170 -1.27 -15.70 2.07
N LYS A 171 -1.16 -16.96 2.48
CA LYS A 171 -0.13 -17.91 2.00
C LYS A 171 -0.11 -18.06 0.48
N ASP A 172 -1.28 -18.15 -0.14
CA ASP A 172 -1.44 -18.31 -1.59
C ASP A 172 -0.88 -17.11 -2.35
N ALA A 173 -1.21 -15.89 -1.91
CA ALA A 173 -0.69 -14.66 -2.51
C ALA A 173 0.82 -14.55 -2.30
N GLN A 174 1.31 -14.80 -1.08
CA GLN A 174 2.73 -14.76 -0.79
C GLN A 174 3.54 -15.78 -1.61
N SER A 175 2.95 -16.95 -1.93
CA SER A 175 3.59 -17.94 -2.81
C SER A 175 3.73 -17.43 -4.25
N VAL A 176 2.74 -16.69 -4.77
CA VAL A 176 2.81 -16.05 -6.09
C VAL A 176 3.88 -14.95 -6.10
N LEU A 177 3.94 -14.13 -5.05
CA LEU A 177 4.94 -13.07 -4.92
C LEU A 177 6.37 -13.63 -4.86
N GLU A 178 6.59 -14.68 -4.08
CA GLU A 178 7.91 -15.31 -3.97
C GLU A 178 8.34 -15.94 -5.31
N LEU A 179 7.41 -16.55 -6.04
CA LEU A 179 7.68 -17.05 -7.38
C LEU A 179 8.12 -15.92 -8.33
N ALA A 180 7.41 -14.78 -8.34
CA ALA A 180 7.80 -13.63 -9.16
C ALA A 180 9.19 -13.10 -8.77
N ARG A 181 9.48 -13.01 -7.46
CA ARG A 181 10.78 -12.57 -6.94
C ARG A 181 11.93 -13.48 -7.38
N SER A 182 11.72 -14.80 -7.38
CA SER A 182 12.74 -15.77 -7.80
C SER A 182 13.23 -15.54 -9.23
N LEU A 183 12.39 -14.99 -10.12
CA LEU A 183 12.75 -14.71 -11.50
C LEU A 183 13.67 -13.51 -11.65
N SER A 184 13.54 -12.52 -10.77
CA SER A 184 14.43 -11.35 -10.72
C SER A 184 15.79 -11.63 -10.06
N SER A 185 15.95 -12.79 -9.41
CA SER A 185 17.17 -13.17 -8.68
C SER A 185 18.01 -14.23 -9.40
N SER A 186 17.56 -14.74 -10.55
CA SER A 186 18.40 -15.52 -11.46
C SER A 186 19.19 -14.59 -12.37
N PRO A 187 20.53 -14.51 -12.26
CA PRO A 187 21.33 -13.84 -13.28
C PRO A 187 21.18 -14.61 -14.59
N ALA A 188 21.03 -13.90 -15.70
CA ALA A 188 21.11 -14.51 -17.02
C ALA A 188 22.46 -15.23 -17.15
N THR A 189 22.44 -16.56 -17.26
CA THR A 189 23.59 -17.38 -17.70
C THR A 189 23.93 -17.11 -19.15
#